data_AF-A0AA86X694-F1
#
_entry.id   AF-A0AA86X694-F1
#
_cell.length_a   1.000
_cell.length_b   1.000
_cell.length_c   1.000
_cell.angle_alpha   90.00
_cell.angle_beta   90.00
_cell.angle_gamma   90.00
#
_symmetry.space_group_name_H-M   'P 1'
#
loop_
_entity.id
_entity.type
_entity.pdbx_description
1 polymer ?
#
loop_
_entity_poly.entity_id
_entity_poly.type
_entity_poly.pdbx_seq_one_letter_code
_entity_poly.pdbx_strand_id
1 'polypeptide(L)'
;MSYQGLKRKLTLQVASIPCLIYLVTVLTIAIITYFLGTFSPLGWNSLFSDGSGLQRLLDGEIKSYLFFTCVLLIGIFINAIYFLQIVDYVGNVTRSAITYLMFLWLGSMLLYSALPYYMVPMTSLMQASYGDVSLMKLFTPYILYIVPYMVLEKYEDNV
;
A
#
# COMPACT_ATOMS: atom_id res chain seq x y z
N MET A 1 -14.64 12.48 25.72
CA MET A 1 -14.10 11.93 24.45
C MET A 1 -15.29 11.43 23.63
N SER A 2 -15.45 11.87 22.39
CA SER A 2 -16.50 11.33 21.50
C SER A 2 -16.18 9.88 21.13
N TYR A 3 -17.20 9.01 21.06
CA TYR A 3 -17.08 7.62 20.61
C TYR A 3 -16.36 7.51 19.25
N GLN A 4 -16.69 8.40 18.32
CA GLN A 4 -16.02 8.48 17.01
C GLN A 4 -14.52 8.80 17.13
N GLY A 5 -14.13 9.63 18.09
CA GLY A 5 -12.73 9.96 18.34
C GLY A 5 -11.93 8.78 18.89
N LEU A 6 -12.55 7.95 19.73
CA LEU A 6 -11.93 6.73 20.26
C LEU A 6 -11.82 5.66 19.16
N LYS A 7 -12.89 5.45 18.38
CA LYS A 7 -12.91 4.54 17.24
C LYS A 7 -11.80 4.87 16.25
N ARG A 8 -11.70 6.13 15.82
CA ARG A 8 -10.64 6.58 14.90
C ARG A 8 -9.24 6.30 15.44
N LYS A 9 -9.01 6.51 16.73
CA LYS A 9 -7.71 6.23 17.36
C LYS A 9 -7.39 4.73 17.33
N LEU A 10 -8.36 3.88 17.62
CA LEU A 10 -8.22 2.42 17.54
C LEU A 10 -7.95 1.96 16.11
N THR A 11 -8.69 2.46 15.12
CA THR A 11 -8.47 2.13 13.70
C THR A 11 -7.04 2.45 13.28
N LEU A 12 -6.51 3.62 13.64
CA LEU A 12 -5.13 4.01 13.33
C LEU A 12 -4.11 3.10 14.02
N GLN A 13 -4.35 2.72 15.28
CA GLN A 13 -3.47 1.81 16.01
C GLN A 13 -3.46 0.43 15.36
N VAL A 14 -4.62 -0.14 15.05
CA VAL A 14 -4.73 -1.47 14.43
C VAL A 14 -4.11 -1.46 13.02
N ALA A 15 -4.33 -0.40 12.23
CA ALA A 15 -3.73 -0.24 10.91
C ALA A 15 -2.18 -0.13 10.95
N SER A 16 -1.60 0.27 12.08
CA SER A 16 -0.15 0.32 12.25
C SER A 16 0.50 -1.05 12.51
N ILE A 17 -0.27 -2.06 12.95
CA ILE A 17 0.25 -3.40 13.26
C ILE A 17 0.82 -4.09 12.01
N PRO A 18 0.11 -4.17 10.87
CA PRO A 18 0.67 -4.72 9.63
C PRO A 18 1.93 -4.00 9.15
N CYS A 19 2.01 -2.68 9.36
CA CYS A 19 3.18 -1.88 9.01
C CYS A 19 4.41 -2.29 9.83
N LEU A 20 4.24 -2.49 11.13
CA LEU A 20 5.31 -2.97 12.02
C LEU A 20 5.76 -4.39 11.67
N ILE A 21 4.81 -5.30 11.42
CA ILE A 21 5.12 -6.68 11.00
C ILE A 21 5.94 -6.64 9.71
N TYR A 22 5.51 -5.86 8.72
CA TYR A 22 6.22 -5.72 7.46
C TYR A 22 7.63 -5.18 7.66
N LEU A 23 7.79 -4.12 8.46
CA LEU A 23 9.10 -3.53 8.74
C LEU A 23 10.06 -4.57 9.37
N VAL A 24 9.58 -5.35 10.34
CA VAL A 24 10.36 -6.45 10.94
C VAL A 24 10.76 -7.47 9.88
N THR A 25 9.83 -7.90 9.02
CA THR A 25 10.14 -8.88 7.97
C THR A 25 11.19 -8.36 6.98
N VAL A 26 11.09 -7.09 6.56
CA VAL A 26 12.06 -6.46 5.65
C VAL A 26 13.43 -6.37 6.28
N LEU A 27 13.53 -5.99 7.56
CA LEU A 27 14.79 -5.97 8.29
C LEU A 27 15.41 -7.37 8.40
N THR A 28 14.60 -8.40 8.71
CA THR A 28 15.08 -9.78 8.75
C THR A 28 15.64 -10.23 7.40
N ILE A 29 14.93 -9.94 6.30
CA ILE A 29 15.39 -10.26 4.95
C ILE A 29 16.68 -9.50 4.63
N ALA A 30 16.75 -8.20 4.93
CA ALA A 30 17.93 -7.39 4.70
C ALA A 30 19.17 -7.96 5.44
N ILE A 31 19.02 -8.33 6.72
CA ILE A 31 20.08 -8.95 7.50
C ILE A 31 20.53 -10.28 6.85
N ILE A 32 19.60 -11.16 6.49
CA ILE A 32 19.91 -12.45 5.86
C ILE A 32 20.65 -12.25 4.54
N THR A 33 20.15 -11.35 3.68
CA THR A 33 20.78 -11.07 2.37
C THR A 33 22.16 -10.42 2.49
N TYR A 34 22.38 -9.62 3.53
CA TYR A 34 23.70 -9.07 3.86
C TYR A 34 24.69 -10.19 4.23
N PHE A 35 24.29 -11.12 5.10
CA PHE A 35 25.14 -12.27 5.46
C PHE A 35 25.40 -13.23 4.29
N LEU A 36 24.44 -13.39 3.38
CA LEU A 36 24.59 -14.22 2.19
C LEU A 36 25.35 -13.53 1.05
N GLY A 37 25.73 -12.25 1.20
CA GLY A 37 26.43 -11.48 0.15
C GLY A 37 25.60 -11.25 -1.12
N THR A 38 24.28 -11.50 -1.08
CA THR A 38 23.36 -11.36 -2.21
C THR A 38 22.61 -10.03 -2.20
N PHE A 39 22.87 -9.18 -1.20
CA PHE A 39 22.33 -7.83 -1.15
C PHE A 39 22.97 -7.01 -2.27
N SER A 40 22.30 -6.95 -3.41
CA SER A 40 22.65 -6.14 -4.58
C SER A 40 21.69 -4.93 -4.66
N PRO A 41 21.98 -3.85 -3.93
CA PRO A 41 21.20 -2.60 -3.98
C PRO A 41 21.34 -1.83 -5.31
N LEU A 42 22.25 -2.26 -6.19
CA LEU A 42 22.55 -1.69 -7.51
C LEU A 42 21.36 -1.58 -8.49
N GLY A 43 20.25 -2.30 -8.24
CA GLY A 43 19.06 -2.28 -9.10
C GLY A 43 17.98 -1.26 -8.73
N TRP A 44 18.13 -0.52 -7.62
CA TRP A 44 17.04 0.36 -7.14
C TRP A 44 17.04 1.74 -7.79
N ASN A 45 18.21 2.24 -8.20
CA ASN A 45 18.31 3.52 -8.90
C ASN A 45 17.75 3.45 -10.33
N SER A 46 17.73 2.26 -10.95
CA SER A 46 17.14 2.03 -12.28
C SER A 46 15.61 1.84 -12.25
N LEU A 47 14.99 1.85 -11.06
CA LEU A 47 13.53 1.78 -10.93
C LEU A 47 12.85 3.14 -11.14
N PHE A 48 13.58 4.24 -11.05
CA PHE A 48 13.02 5.57 -11.30
C PHE A 48 12.98 5.87 -12.79
N SER A 49 11.91 6.56 -13.20
CA SER A 49 11.79 7.13 -14.54
C SER A 49 12.97 8.08 -14.85
N ASP A 50 13.58 7.91 -16.03
CA ASP A 50 14.72 8.71 -16.49
C ASP A 50 14.39 10.21 -16.51
N GLY A 51 15.19 11.01 -15.82
CA GLY A 51 15.01 12.46 -15.73
C GLY A 51 13.94 12.92 -14.73
N SER A 52 13.36 12.02 -13.94
CA SER A 52 12.38 12.39 -12.91
C SER A 52 13.00 13.16 -11.74
N GLY A 53 12.21 14.06 -11.14
CA GLY A 53 12.63 14.78 -9.92
C GLY A 53 12.95 13.85 -8.75
N LEU A 54 12.37 12.65 -8.72
CA LEU A 54 12.69 11.58 -7.76
C LEU A 54 14.12 11.07 -7.93
N GLN A 55 14.54 10.77 -9.17
CA GLN A 55 15.88 10.28 -9.47
C GLN A 55 16.96 11.27 -9.01
N ARG A 56 16.75 12.57 -9.21
CA ARG A 56 17.70 13.62 -8.79
C ARG A 56 17.75 13.83 -7.28
N LEU A 57 16.65 13.61 -6.56
CA LEU A 57 16.55 13.87 -5.12
C LEU A 57 16.95 12.66 -4.27
N LEU A 58 16.72 11.46 -4.80
CA LEU A 58 17.01 10.17 -4.16
C LEU A 58 18.29 9.53 -4.70
N ASP A 59 19.22 10.34 -5.21
CA ASP A 59 20.50 9.84 -5.71
C ASP A 59 21.28 9.18 -4.56
N GLY A 60 21.37 7.84 -4.62
CA GLY A 60 21.94 6.98 -3.59
C GLY A 60 21.05 5.78 -3.24
N GLU A 61 21.63 4.58 -3.31
CA GLU A 61 20.90 3.31 -3.20
C GLU A 61 20.16 3.13 -1.86
N ILE A 62 20.79 3.55 -0.76
CA ILE A 62 20.18 3.51 0.57
C ILE A 62 18.98 4.45 0.66
N LYS A 63 19.05 5.64 0.03
CA LYS A 63 17.95 6.60 0.02
C LYS A 63 16.78 6.08 -0.80
N SER A 64 17.06 5.52 -1.98
CA SER A 64 16.06 4.87 -2.84
C SER A 64 15.35 3.73 -2.11
N TYR A 65 16.10 2.85 -1.45
CA TYR A 65 15.55 1.74 -0.67
C TYR A 65 14.68 2.20 0.50
N LEU A 66 15.15 3.18 1.28
CA LEU A 66 14.36 3.77 2.37
C LEU A 66 13.07 4.42 1.83
N PHE A 67 13.16 5.14 0.71
CA PHE A 67 12.01 5.76 0.07
C PHE A 67 10.96 4.73 -0.36
N PHE A 68 11.36 3.66 -1.06
CA PHE A 68 10.43 2.60 -1.47
C PHE A 68 9.83 1.87 -0.28
N THR A 69 10.61 1.67 0.80
CA THR A 69 10.09 1.11 2.05
C THR A 69 9.02 2.02 2.65
N CYS A 70 9.24 3.34 2.69
CA CYS A 70 8.24 4.30 3.16
C CYS A 70 6.97 4.29 2.30
N VAL A 71 7.11 4.26 0.97
CA VAL A 71 5.97 4.17 0.04
C VAL A 71 5.16 2.90 0.30
N LEU A 72 5.82 1.76 0.48
CA LEU A 72 5.15 0.49 0.78
C LEU A 72 4.45 0.51 2.13
N LEU A 73 5.06 1.12 3.16
CA LEU A 73 4.42 1.29 4.47
C LEU A 73 3.16 2.16 4.36
N ILE A 74 3.19 3.23 3.58
CA ILE A 74 1.99 4.05 3.30
C ILE A 74 0.92 3.20 2.59
N GLY A 75 1.31 2.41 1.60
CA GLY A 75 0.40 1.53 0.88
C GLY A 75 -0.26 0.47 1.77
N ILE A 76 0.53 -0.19 2.62
CA ILE A 76 0.04 -1.15 3.62
C ILE A 76 -0.92 -0.47 4.59
N PHE A 77 -0.57 0.73 5.07
CA PHE A 77 -1.39 1.49 6.01
C PHE A 77 -2.76 1.88 5.42
N ILE A 78 -2.78 2.41 4.19
CA ILE A 78 -4.03 2.76 3.50
C ILE A 78 -4.90 1.52 3.27
N ASN A 79 -4.29 0.42 2.84
CA ASN A 79 -5.01 -0.84 2.63
C ASN A 79 -5.55 -1.42 3.95
N ALA A 80 -4.81 -1.30 5.05
CA ALA A 80 -5.27 -1.72 6.37
C ALA A 80 -6.47 -0.88 6.86
N ILE A 81 -6.44 0.43 6.66
CA ILE A 81 -7.59 1.31 6.98
C ILE A 81 -8.81 0.90 6.15
N TYR A 82 -8.64 0.73 4.83
CA TYR A 82 -9.72 0.34 3.94
C TYR A 82 -10.31 -1.01 4.31
N PHE A 83 -9.47 -1.98 4.69
CA PHE A 83 -9.93 -3.28 5.20
C PHE A 83 -10.76 -3.13 6.49
N LEU A 84 -10.32 -2.32 7.44
CA LEU A 84 -11.04 -2.09 8.70
C LEU A 84 -12.42 -1.46 8.46
N GLN A 85 -12.55 -0.56 7.47
CA GLN A 85 -13.85 -0.03 7.10
C GLN A 85 -14.79 -1.08 6.50
N ILE A 86 -14.27 -2.00 5.68
CA ILE A 86 -15.07 -3.13 5.19
C ILE A 86 -15.53 -3.99 6.38
N VAL A 87 -14.65 -4.20 7.37
CA VAL A 87 -15.01 -4.92 8.62
C VAL A 87 -16.13 -4.23 9.37
N ASP A 88 -16.05 -2.91 9.54
CA ASP A 88 -17.07 -2.12 10.20
C ASP A 88 -18.41 -2.20 9.47
N TYR A 89 -18.41 -2.14 8.14
CA TYR A 89 -19.63 -2.23 7.33
C TYR A 89 -20.26 -3.63 7.30
N VAL A 90 -19.44 -4.68 7.12
CA VAL A 90 -19.92 -6.06 6.97
C VAL A 90 -20.24 -6.70 8.32
N GLY A 91 -19.65 -6.20 9.42
CA GLY A 91 -19.81 -6.72 10.78
C GLY A 91 -19.21 -8.12 11.00
N ASN A 92 -18.49 -8.67 10.02
CA ASN A 92 -17.89 -10.00 10.09
C ASN A 92 -16.51 -10.02 9.42
N VAL A 93 -15.48 -10.39 10.16
CA VAL A 93 -14.07 -10.35 9.72
C VAL A 93 -13.82 -11.27 8.51
N THR A 94 -14.36 -12.50 8.52
CA THR A 94 -14.12 -13.47 7.44
C THR A 94 -14.75 -13.02 6.14
N ARG A 95 -16.00 -12.55 6.17
CA ARG A 95 -16.67 -12.02 4.97
C ARG A 95 -15.96 -10.77 4.44
N SER A 96 -15.48 -9.92 5.35
CA SER A 96 -14.71 -8.73 4.98
C SER A 96 -13.40 -9.06 4.29
N ALA A 97 -12.68 -10.09 4.77
CA ALA A 97 -11.45 -10.56 4.15
C ALA A 97 -11.71 -11.06 2.72
N ILE A 98 -12.79 -11.83 2.52
CA ILE A 98 -13.20 -12.27 1.18
C ILE A 98 -13.53 -11.07 0.30
N THR A 99 -14.37 -10.13 0.75
CA THR A 99 -14.73 -8.93 -0.02
C THR A 99 -13.51 -8.09 -0.40
N TYR A 100 -12.59 -7.89 0.54
CA TYR A 100 -11.35 -7.15 0.31
C TYR A 100 -10.46 -7.87 -0.72
N LEU A 101 -10.29 -9.19 -0.62
CA LEU A 101 -9.54 -9.97 -1.60
C LEU A 101 -10.20 -9.95 -2.98
N MET A 102 -11.54 -10.01 -3.05
CA MET A 102 -12.27 -9.87 -4.31
C MET A 102 -12.03 -8.49 -4.93
N PHE A 103 -12.08 -7.42 -4.15
CA PHE A 103 -11.76 -6.07 -4.63
C PHE A 103 -10.32 -5.98 -5.14
N LEU A 104 -9.36 -6.44 -4.35
CA LEU A 104 -7.94 -6.30 -4.67
C LEU A 104 -7.48 -7.21 -5.81
N TRP A 105 -7.99 -8.44 -5.91
CA TRP A 105 -7.53 -9.41 -6.92
C TRP A 105 -8.50 -9.55 -8.10
N LEU A 106 -9.77 -9.88 -7.85
CA LEU A 106 -10.74 -10.06 -8.94
C LEU A 106 -11.08 -8.74 -9.62
N GLY A 107 -11.26 -7.67 -8.83
CA GLY A 107 -11.43 -6.32 -9.35
C GLY A 107 -10.24 -5.91 -10.22
N SER A 108 -9.02 -6.21 -9.75
CA SER A 108 -7.80 -5.93 -10.51
C SER A 108 -7.74 -6.67 -11.84
N MET A 109 -8.13 -7.95 -11.92
CA MET A 109 -8.16 -8.69 -13.18
C MET A 109 -9.03 -8.00 -14.25
N LEU A 110 -10.19 -7.47 -13.83
CA LEU A 110 -11.07 -6.73 -14.73
C LEU A 110 -10.47 -5.36 -15.10
N LEU A 111 -9.94 -4.64 -14.11
CA LEU A 111 -9.38 -3.30 -14.30
C LEU A 111 -8.12 -3.31 -15.19
N TYR A 112 -7.28 -4.35 -15.13
CA TYR A 112 -6.12 -4.48 -16.02
C TYR A 112 -6.48 -4.52 -17.50
N SER A 113 -7.70 -4.94 -17.86
CA SER A 113 -8.15 -4.97 -19.26
C SER A 113 -8.54 -3.58 -19.80
N ALA A 114 -8.87 -2.63 -18.93
CA ALA A 114 -9.44 -1.34 -19.30
C ALA A 114 -8.57 -0.14 -18.87
N LEU A 115 -7.74 -0.32 -17.86
CA LEU A 115 -6.91 0.73 -17.26
C LEU A 115 -5.43 0.36 -17.34
N PRO A 116 -4.53 1.37 -17.36
CA PRO A 116 -3.11 1.12 -17.24
C PRO A 116 -2.76 0.50 -15.88
N TYR A 117 -1.70 -0.30 -15.85
CA TYR A 117 -1.33 -1.08 -14.66
C TYR A 117 -1.25 -0.24 -13.38
N TYR A 118 -0.67 0.97 -13.44
CA TYR A 118 -0.49 1.86 -12.29
C TYR A 118 -1.79 2.46 -11.72
N MET A 119 -2.94 2.22 -12.36
CA MET A 119 -4.25 2.59 -11.82
C MET A 119 -4.92 1.47 -11.03
N VAL A 120 -4.39 0.25 -11.08
CA VAL A 120 -5.06 -0.93 -10.54
C VAL A 120 -4.77 -1.10 -9.05
N PRO A 121 -5.77 -1.41 -8.18
CA PRO A 121 -5.58 -1.43 -6.72
C PRO A 121 -4.43 -2.32 -6.25
N MET A 122 -4.26 -3.50 -6.85
CA MET A 122 -3.15 -4.40 -6.54
C MET A 122 -1.77 -3.75 -6.68
N THR A 123 -1.62 -2.80 -7.60
CA THR A 123 -0.33 -2.12 -7.83
C THR A 123 0.07 -1.20 -6.69
N SER A 124 -0.84 -0.79 -5.80
CA SER A 124 -0.48 0.00 -4.62
C SER A 124 0.54 -0.70 -3.71
N LEU A 125 0.55 -2.04 -3.72
CA LEU A 125 1.47 -2.86 -2.93
C LEU A 125 2.66 -3.40 -3.75
N MET A 126 2.55 -3.40 -5.07
CA MET A 126 3.53 -4.01 -5.99
C MET A 126 4.30 -2.98 -6.82
N GLN A 127 4.12 -1.69 -6.56
CA GLN A 127 4.63 -0.64 -7.43
C GLN A 127 6.15 -0.63 -7.58
N ALA A 128 6.87 -0.97 -6.52
CA ALA A 128 8.32 -1.08 -6.52
C ALA A 128 8.82 -2.23 -7.44
N SER A 129 7.96 -3.16 -7.83
CA SER A 129 8.29 -4.31 -8.69
C SER A 129 8.15 -4.02 -10.19
N TYR A 130 7.46 -2.96 -10.60
CA TYR A 130 7.13 -2.70 -12.01
C TYR A 130 8.09 -1.75 -12.75
N GLY A 131 9.08 -1.17 -12.06
CA GLY A 131 10.01 -0.19 -12.66
C GLY A 131 9.34 1.09 -13.18
N ASP A 132 10.14 2.02 -13.71
CA ASP A 132 9.70 3.30 -14.28
C ASP A 132 8.74 4.08 -13.35
N VAL A 133 9.10 4.14 -12.07
CA VAL A 133 8.28 4.72 -11.03
C VAL A 133 8.42 6.25 -11.04
N SER A 134 7.28 6.94 -11.01
CA SER A 134 7.18 8.39 -10.85
C SER A 134 6.22 8.71 -9.71
N LEU A 135 6.32 9.91 -9.12
CA LEU A 135 5.42 10.34 -8.03
C LEU A 135 3.96 10.22 -8.42
N MET A 136 3.62 10.58 -9.66
CA MET A 136 2.25 10.49 -10.14
C MET A 136 1.78 9.04 -10.11
N LYS A 137 2.54 8.13 -10.73
CA LYS A 137 2.21 6.70 -10.72
C LYS A 137 2.05 6.18 -9.30
N LEU A 138 2.90 6.60 -8.35
CA LEU A 138 2.86 6.15 -6.94
C LEU A 138 1.52 6.40 -6.25
N PHE A 139 0.88 7.55 -6.53
CA PHE A 139 -0.34 7.92 -5.85
C PHE A 139 -1.62 7.55 -6.62
N THR A 140 -1.52 7.34 -7.94
CA THR A 140 -2.67 7.00 -8.79
C THR A 140 -3.50 5.79 -8.32
N PRO A 141 -2.93 4.64 -7.88
CA PRO A 141 -3.75 3.48 -7.55
C PRO A 141 -4.64 3.73 -6.34
N TYR A 142 -4.27 4.65 -5.44
CA TYR A 142 -5.09 5.03 -4.28
C TYR A 142 -6.34 5.85 -4.65
N ILE A 143 -6.37 6.48 -5.82
CA ILE A 143 -7.55 7.23 -6.28
C ILE A 143 -8.77 6.31 -6.39
N LEU A 144 -8.57 5.06 -6.84
CA LEU A 144 -9.65 4.08 -6.93
C LEU A 144 -10.16 3.59 -5.57
N TYR A 145 -9.43 3.83 -4.48
CA TYR A 145 -9.91 3.54 -3.12
C TYR A 145 -10.85 4.63 -2.62
N ILE A 146 -10.76 5.87 -3.13
CA ILE A 146 -11.56 7.01 -2.64
C ILE A 146 -13.06 6.78 -2.87
N VAL A 147 -13.46 6.33 -4.05
CA VAL A 147 -14.87 6.09 -4.39
C VAL A 147 -15.52 5.04 -3.49
N PRO A 148 -15.00 3.81 -3.37
CA PRO A 148 -15.58 2.81 -2.48
C PRO A 148 -15.46 3.20 -1.01
N TYR A 149 -14.39 3.89 -0.59
CA TYR A 149 -14.26 4.43 0.77
C TYR A 149 -15.42 5.38 1.11
N MET A 150 -15.71 6.36 0.25
CA MET A 150 -16.83 7.31 0.47
C MET A 150 -18.18 6.61 0.51
N VAL A 151 -18.35 5.55 -0.30
CA VAL A 151 -19.57 4.74 -0.28
C VAL A 151 -19.70 4.02 1.07
N LEU A 152 -18.63 3.36 1.54
CA LEU A 152 -18.63 2.65 2.83
C LEU A 152 -18.90 3.60 4.00
N GLU A 153 -18.22 4.75 4.03
CA GLU A 153 -18.38 5.78 5.08
C GLU A 153 -19.83 6.28 5.16
N LYS A 154 -20.49 6.49 4.03
CA LYS A 154 -21.90 6.92 4.00
C LYS A 154 -22.86 5.90 4.61
N TYR A 155 -22.58 4.61 4.47
CA TYR A 155 -23.43 3.55 5.00
C TYR A 155 -23.07 3.14 6.44
N GLU A 156 -21.90 3.56 6.93
CA GLU A 156 -21.48 3.37 8.32
C GLU A 156 -22.40 4.14 9.30
N ASP A 157 -22.92 5.30 8.91
CA ASP A 157 -23.86 6.10 9.73
C ASP A 157 -25.28 5.52 9.82
N ASN A 158 -25.60 4.47 9.04
CA ASN A 158 -26.94 3.86 8.97
C ASN A 158 -27.04 2.49 9.67
N VAL A 159 -25.95 2.02 10.30
CA VAL A 159 -25.89 0.76 11.08
C VAL A 159 -25.70 1.07 12.56
#